data_AF-A0A3M9YCN9-F1
#
_entry.id   AF-A0A3M9YCN9-F1
#
_cell.length_a   1.000
_cell.length_b   1.000
_cell.length_c   1.000
_cell.angle_alpha   90.00
_cell.angle_beta   90.00
_cell.angle_gamma   90.00
#
_symmetry.space_group_name_H-M   'P 1'
#
loop_
_entity.id
_entity.type
_entity.pdbx_description
1 polymer ?
#
loop_
_entity_poly.entity_id
_entity_poly.type
_entity_poly.pdbx_seq_one_letter_code
_entity_poly.pdbx_strand_id
1 'polypeptide(L)'
;MSEEATWQASEQYATAATNIVTAGFNGVEIHGANGYLCDQFLQTRFNKSIDVWGESIENCARFDVEMTKAAVAAAGADRAAMRLSPYSDLGGMLMEDPDPSFRNL
;
A
#
# COMPACT_ATOMS: atom_id res chain seq x y z
N MET A 1 -12.54 3.66 4.37
CA MET A 1 -12.09 4.00 5.75
C MET A 1 -12.28 5.49 5.94
N SER A 2 -12.34 6.01 7.18
CA SER A 2 -12.23 7.47 7.37
C SER A 2 -10.81 7.94 7.08
N GLU A 3 -10.63 9.23 6.79
CA GLU A 3 -9.31 9.82 6.60
C GLU A 3 -8.42 9.62 7.84
N GLU A 4 -8.97 9.85 9.04
CA GLU A 4 -8.28 9.61 10.31
C GLU A 4 -7.78 8.17 10.45
N ALA A 5 -8.65 7.18 10.16
CA ALA A 5 -8.26 5.77 10.23
C ALA A 5 -7.19 5.40 9.17
N THR A 6 -7.16 6.13 8.05
CA THR A 6 -6.19 5.91 6.98
C THR A 6 -4.81 6.42 7.38
N TRP A 7 -4.74 7.58 8.03
CA TRP A 7 -3.50 8.07 8.63
C TRP A 7 -3.04 7.23 9.81
N GLN A 8 -3.96 6.75 10.64
CA GLN A 8 -3.64 5.83 11.72
C GLN A 8 -3.01 4.53 11.20
N ALA A 9 -3.44 4.03 10.03
CA ALA A 9 -2.79 2.88 9.41
C ALA A 9 -1.31 3.17 9.13
N SER A 10 -0.96 4.35 8.60
CA SER A 10 0.44 4.74 8.36
C SER A 10 1.31 4.63 9.63
N GLU A 11 0.81 5.11 10.77
CA GLU A 11 1.49 5.01 12.07
C GLU A 11 1.67 3.55 12.53
N GLN A 12 0.67 2.70 12.25
CA GLN A 12 0.74 1.27 12.55
C GLN A 12 1.81 0.57 11.69
N TYR A 13 1.94 0.92 10.41
CA TYR A 13 2.99 0.40 9.53
C TYR A 13 4.39 0.84 10.02
N ALA A 14 4.58 2.10 10.41
CA ALA A 14 5.84 2.57 10.99
C ALA A 14 6.20 1.83 12.29
N THR A 15 5.21 1.64 13.17
CA THR A 15 5.39 0.90 14.43
C THR A 15 5.76 -0.56 14.17
N ALA A 16 5.05 -1.22 13.25
CA ALA A 16 5.34 -2.59 12.86
C ALA A 16 6.76 -2.72 12.28
N ALA A 17 7.16 -1.81 11.38
CA ALA A 17 8.48 -1.81 10.79
C ALA A 17 9.60 -1.61 11.83
N THR A 18 9.40 -0.69 12.77
CA THR A 18 10.31 -0.47 13.91
C THR A 18 10.45 -1.74 14.75
N ASN A 19 9.34 -2.41 15.06
CA ASN A 19 9.35 -3.65 15.84
C ASN A 19 10.09 -4.78 15.11
N ILE A 20 9.89 -4.94 13.81
CA ILE A 20 10.54 -5.97 13.00
C ILE A 20 12.06 -5.75 12.94
N VAL A 21 12.51 -4.52 12.71
CA VAL A 21 13.94 -4.19 12.70
C VAL A 21 14.56 -4.36 14.08
N THR A 22 13.86 -3.96 15.14
CA THR A 22 14.30 -4.14 16.53
C THR A 22 14.41 -5.61 16.92
N ALA A 23 13.53 -6.46 16.36
CA ALA A 23 13.59 -7.91 16.52
C ALA A 23 14.75 -8.58 15.75
N GLY A 24 15.54 -7.82 14.98
CA GLY A 24 16.74 -8.31 14.31
C GLY A 24 16.54 -8.78 12.87
N PHE A 25 15.36 -8.58 12.28
CA PHE A 25 15.14 -8.90 10.86
C PHE A 25 15.91 -7.95 9.94
N ASN A 26 16.33 -8.44 8.77
CA ASN A 26 17.11 -7.65 7.81
C ASN A 26 16.28 -6.59 7.08
N GLY A 27 14.96 -6.70 7.04
CA GLY A 27 14.09 -5.72 6.41
C GLY A 27 12.62 -6.07 6.56
N VAL A 28 11.79 -5.26 5.92
CA VAL A 28 10.33 -5.36 5.92
C VAL A 28 9.80 -5.33 4.49
N GLU A 29 8.78 -6.12 4.23
CA GLU A 29 8.01 -6.07 2.98
C GLU A 29 6.56 -5.70 3.30
N ILE A 30 6.07 -4.64 2.67
CA ILE A 30 4.69 -4.21 2.74
C ILE A 30 3.89 -5.06 1.77
N HIS A 31 2.78 -5.62 2.26
CA HIS A 31 1.94 -6.49 1.46
C HIS A 31 0.91 -5.69 0.63
N GLY A 32 1.34 -5.11 -0.49
CA GLY A 32 0.54 -4.40 -1.51
C GLY A 32 -0.11 -5.26 -2.59
N ALA A 33 -0.46 -6.50 -2.26
CA ALA A 33 -0.79 -7.52 -3.24
C ALA A 33 -1.93 -8.43 -2.74
N ASN A 34 -2.40 -9.32 -3.62
CA ASN A 34 -3.28 -10.44 -3.31
C ASN A 34 -4.62 -10.04 -2.65
N GLY A 35 -5.13 -8.84 -2.93
CA GLY A 35 -6.43 -8.38 -2.47
C GLY A 35 -6.52 -7.96 -1.01
N TYR A 36 -5.38 -7.77 -0.33
CA TYR A 36 -5.34 -7.16 0.99
C TYR A 36 -5.46 -5.62 0.90
N LEU A 37 -5.49 -4.96 2.05
CA LEU A 37 -5.89 -3.56 2.18
C LEU A 37 -5.21 -2.61 1.18
N CYS A 38 -3.89 -2.66 1.07
CA CYS A 38 -3.13 -1.83 0.12
C CYS A 38 -3.60 -2.07 -1.35
N ASP A 39 -3.70 -3.33 -1.76
CA ASP A 39 -4.21 -3.70 -3.10
C ASP A 39 -5.67 -3.23 -3.29
N GLN A 40 -6.51 -3.28 -2.24
CA GLN A 40 -7.88 -2.76 -2.32
C GLN A 40 -7.95 -1.25 -2.54
N PHE A 41 -7.00 -0.47 -2.01
CA PHE A 41 -6.89 0.97 -2.28
C PHE A 41 -6.40 1.24 -3.70
N LEU A 42 -5.41 0.48 -4.16
CA LEU A 42 -4.84 0.65 -5.49
C LEU A 42 -5.81 0.24 -6.61
N GLN A 43 -6.67 -0.75 -6.35
CA GLN A 43 -7.60 -1.27 -7.34
C GLN A 43 -8.86 -0.40 -7.46
N THR A 44 -8.97 0.37 -8.56
CA THR A 44 -10.15 1.20 -8.89
C THR A 44 -11.48 0.43 -8.91
N ARG A 45 -11.42 -0.90 -9.06
CA ARG A 45 -12.58 -1.79 -8.94
C ARG A 45 -13.16 -1.82 -7.51
N PHE A 46 -12.33 -1.72 -6.49
CA PHE A 46 -12.71 -1.80 -5.07
C PHE A 46 -12.71 -0.44 -4.40
N ASN A 47 -11.71 0.40 -4.69
CA ASN A 47 -11.66 1.74 -4.16
C ASN A 47 -12.66 2.65 -4.87
N LYS A 48 -13.78 2.92 -4.19
CA LYS A 48 -14.84 3.84 -4.64
C LYS A 48 -14.83 5.14 -3.84
N SER A 49 -13.74 5.44 -3.15
CA SER A 49 -13.63 6.70 -2.42
C SER A 49 -13.62 7.88 -3.39
N ILE A 50 -14.22 8.99 -2.97
CA ILE A 50 -14.28 10.27 -3.69
C ILE A 50 -13.46 11.35 -2.98
N ASP A 51 -12.57 10.94 -2.08
CA ASP A 51 -11.66 11.80 -1.35
C ASP A 51 -10.22 11.64 -1.86
N VAL A 52 -9.26 12.22 -1.14
CA VAL A 52 -7.83 12.21 -1.51
C VAL A 52 -7.19 10.81 -1.56
N TRP A 53 -7.91 9.77 -1.14
CA TRP A 53 -7.48 8.39 -1.18
C TRP A 53 -8.12 7.58 -2.32
N GLY A 54 -8.91 8.22 -3.19
CA GLY A 54 -9.52 7.59 -4.36
C GLY A 54 -9.75 8.56 -5.52
N GLU A 55 -10.69 8.24 -6.40
CA GLU A 55 -11.09 9.00 -7.60
C GLU A 55 -10.05 9.05 -8.74
N SER A 56 -8.76 9.23 -8.45
CA SER A 56 -7.67 9.21 -9.45
C SER A 56 -6.67 8.09 -9.18
N ILE A 57 -5.89 7.71 -10.20
CA ILE A 57 -4.82 6.71 -10.06
C ILE A 57 -3.81 7.13 -8.99
N GLU A 58 -3.39 8.39 -9.01
CA GLU A 58 -2.43 8.94 -8.04
C GLU A 58 -2.97 8.91 -6.61
N ASN A 59 -4.26 9.15 -6.43
CA ASN A 59 -4.90 9.08 -5.13
C ASN A 59 -5.13 7.64 -4.66
N CYS A 60 -5.49 6.71 -5.55
CA CYS A 60 -5.55 5.28 -5.24
C CYS A 60 -4.18 4.75 -4.81
N ALA A 61 -3.11 5.16 -5.50
CA ALA A 61 -1.72 4.82 -5.17
C ALA A 61 -1.21 5.50 -3.90
N ARG A 62 -1.83 6.61 -3.47
CA ARG A 62 -1.38 7.39 -2.30
C ARG A 62 -1.25 6.53 -1.06
N PHE A 63 -2.21 5.63 -0.81
CA PHE A 63 -2.18 4.77 0.37
C PHE A 63 -0.89 3.95 0.42
N ASP A 64 -0.60 3.22 -0.65
CA ASP A 64 0.59 2.38 -0.80
C ASP A 64 1.89 3.18 -0.68
N VAL A 65 1.92 4.38 -1.27
CA VAL A 65 3.06 5.31 -1.18
C VAL A 65 3.28 5.77 0.27
N GLU A 66 2.23 6.15 0.98
CA GLU A 66 2.35 6.61 2.38
C GLU A 66 2.73 5.47 3.33
N MET A 67 2.19 4.25 3.14
CA MET A 67 2.63 3.07 3.91
C MET A 67 4.11 2.76 3.66
N THR A 68 4.56 2.90 2.41
CA THR A 68 5.97 2.71 2.04
C THR A 68 6.87 3.76 2.66
N LYS A 69 6.49 5.04 2.61
CA LYS A 69 7.24 6.12 3.28
C LYS A 69 7.35 5.89 4.78
N ALA A 70 6.27 5.44 5.43
CA ALA A 70 6.25 5.14 6.85
C ALA A 70 7.24 3.99 7.20
N ALA A 71 7.23 2.91 6.42
CA ALA A 71 8.18 1.81 6.60
C ALA A 71 9.62 2.25 6.32
N VAL A 72 9.87 3.03 5.27
CA VAL A 72 11.19 3.58 4.93
C VAL A 72 11.72 4.47 6.05
N ALA A 73 10.88 5.34 6.61
CA ALA A 73 11.26 6.21 7.71
C ALA A 73 11.65 5.42 8.97
N ALA A 74 10.99 4.29 9.22
CA ALA A 74 11.23 3.43 10.38
C ALA A 74 12.41 2.45 10.20
N ALA A 75 12.55 1.85 9.00
CA ALA A 75 13.47 0.74 8.74
C ALA A 75 14.70 1.12 7.90
N GLY A 76 14.64 2.22 7.14
CA GLY A 76 15.62 2.59 6.12
C GLY A 76 15.19 2.14 4.72
N ALA A 77 15.53 2.94 3.70
CA ALA A 77 15.14 2.69 2.30
C ALA A 77 15.77 1.42 1.71
N ASP A 78 16.94 1.02 2.20
CA ASP A 78 17.63 -0.22 1.82
C ASP A 78 17.02 -1.47 2.47
N ARG A 79 16.05 -1.30 3.37
CA ARG A 79 15.45 -2.38 4.19
C ARG A 79 13.94 -2.42 4.11
N ALA A 80 13.31 -1.63 3.25
CA ALA A 80 11.87 -1.60 3.03
C ALA A 80 11.54 -1.89 1.56
N ALA A 81 10.56 -2.76 1.34
CA ALA A 81 10.06 -3.10 0.01
C ALA A 81 8.54 -3.13 -0.02
N MET A 82 7.95 -2.98 -1.20
CA MET A 82 6.52 -3.16 -1.46
C MET A 82 6.33 -4.32 -2.44
N ARG A 83 5.43 -5.25 -2.10
CA ARG A 83 5.05 -6.35 -2.98
C ARG A 83 3.74 -6.04 -3.69
N LEU A 84 3.73 -6.17 -5.01
CA LEU A 84 2.56 -5.89 -5.86
C LEU A 84 2.14 -7.14 -6.65
N SER A 85 0.87 -7.19 -7.09
CA SER A 85 0.34 -8.26 -7.95
C SER A 85 -0.56 -7.73 -9.07
N PRO A 86 -0.01 -7.01 -10.07
CA PRO A 86 -0.79 -6.17 -10.99
C PRO A 86 -1.88 -6.87 -11.78
N TYR A 87 -1.66 -8.13 -12.15
CA TYR A 87 -2.56 -8.92 -12.99
C TYR A 87 -3.27 -10.06 -12.21
N SER A 88 -3.21 -10.03 -10.88
CA SER A 88 -3.87 -11.04 -10.06
C SER A 88 -5.37 -10.81 -10.03
N ASP A 89 -6.15 -11.87 -10.24
CA ASP A 89 -7.61 -11.88 -10.07
C ASP A 89 -8.04 -12.38 -8.68
N LEU A 90 -7.08 -12.70 -7.80
CA LEU A 90 -7.36 -13.17 -6.46
C LEU A 90 -8.22 -12.17 -5.70
N GLY A 91 -9.28 -12.65 -5.06
CA GLY A 91 -10.24 -11.77 -4.36
C GLY A 91 -11.03 -10.85 -5.30
N GLY A 92 -10.97 -11.08 -6.62
CA GLY A 92 -11.62 -10.27 -7.64
C GLY A 92 -10.87 -9.01 -8.03
N MET A 93 -9.60 -8.85 -7.62
CA MET A 93 -8.82 -7.61 -7.74
C MET A 93 -8.64 -7.09 -9.17
N LEU A 94 -8.59 -7.96 -10.18
CA LEU A 94 -8.31 -7.56 -11.56
C LEU A 94 -9.30 -6.50 -12.10
N MET A 95 -8.82 -5.26 -12.16
CA MET A 95 -9.47 -4.14 -12.86
C MET A 95 -9.42 -4.33 -14.38
N GLU A 96 -10.28 -3.60 -15.11
CA GLU A 96 -10.40 -3.73 -16.56
C GLU A 96 -9.10 -3.41 -17.30
N ASP A 97 -8.40 -2.35 -16.88
CA ASP A 97 -7.08 -1.98 -17.40
C ASP A 97 -6.12 -1.64 -16.25
N PRO A 98 -5.25 -2.59 -15.83
CA PRO A 98 -4.32 -2.36 -14.74
C PRO A 98 -3.07 -1.57 -15.15
N ASP A 99 -2.69 -1.51 -16.43
CA ASP A 99 -1.41 -0.88 -16.84
C ASP A 99 -1.24 0.55 -16.31
N PRO A 100 -2.24 1.45 -16.43
CA PRO A 100 -2.11 2.83 -15.95
C PRO A 100 -1.85 2.93 -14.44
N SER A 101 -2.37 2.01 -13.64
CA SER A 101 -2.27 2.03 -12.18
C SER A 101 -0.91 1.54 -11.68
N PHE A 102 -0.24 0.66 -12.43
CA PHE A 102 1.00 0.00 -11.98
C PHE A 102 2.27 0.47 -12.72
N ARG A 103 2.14 1.10 -13.90
CA ARG A 103 3.27 1.45 -14.77
C ARG A 103 4.29 2.41 -14.16
N ASN A 104 3.87 3.29 -13.25
CA ASN A 104 4.69 4.35 -12.67
C ASN A 104 4.91 4.21 -11.15
N LEU A 105 4.58 3.04 -10.59
CA LEU A 105 4.87 2.69 -9.20
C LEU A 105 6.30 2.18 -9.03
#